data_AF-A0A9X8YN58-F1
#
_entry.id   AF-A0A9X8YN58-F1
#
_cell.length_a   1.000
_cell.length_b   1.000
_cell.length_c   1.000
_cell.angle_alpha   90.00
_cell.angle_beta   90.00
_cell.angle_gamma   90.00
#
_symmetry.space_group_name_H-M   'P 1'
#
loop_
_entity.id
_entity.type
_entity.pdbx_description
1 polymer ?
#
loop_
_entity_poly.entity_id
_entity_poly.type
_entity_poly.pdbx_seq_one_letter_code
_entity_poly.pdbx_strand_id
1 'polypeptide(L)'
;MSHTRYETDVVAWANEQAALLRSGKLSEIDIEKIAEEIEDVGKSEQRELASRMTVLIAHLLKWKYQPARRGTSWERTIKAQRKEVLYSLKESPSLK
;
A
#
# COMPACT_ATOMS: atom_id res chain seq x y z
N MET A 1 30.62 13.36 -2.91
CA MET A 1 30.27 12.11 -2.19
C MET A 1 29.52 11.22 -3.17
N SER A 2 29.68 9.90 -3.11
CA SER A 2 28.98 8.98 -4.01
C SER A 2 27.54 8.84 -3.51
N HIS A 3 26.59 9.50 -4.16
CA HIS A 3 25.17 9.30 -3.87
C HIS A 3 24.73 7.91 -4.33
N THR A 4 24.01 7.20 -3.46
CA THR A 4 23.34 5.94 -3.85
C THR A 4 22.34 6.27 -4.95
N ARG A 5 22.38 5.55 -6.07
CA ARG A 5 21.40 5.76 -7.15
C ARG A 5 20.09 5.05 -6.80
N TYR A 6 19.00 5.82 -6.79
CA TYR A 6 17.63 5.33 -6.62
C TYR A 6 17.35 4.07 -7.47
N GLU A 7 17.73 4.11 -8.75
CA GLU A 7 17.46 3.05 -9.74
C GLU A 7 18.13 1.70 -9.42
N THR A 8 19.17 1.70 -8.59
CA THR A 8 19.96 0.50 -8.29
C THR A 8 19.55 -0.13 -6.97
N ASP A 9 19.25 0.69 -5.96
CA ASP A 9 18.82 0.22 -4.65
C ASP A 9 17.95 1.29 -3.96
N VAL A 10 16.64 1.16 -4.13
CA VAL A 10 15.64 2.09 -3.56
C VAL A 10 15.70 2.09 -2.03
N VAL A 11 16.01 0.95 -1.40
CA VAL A 11 16.05 0.84 0.06
C VAL A 11 17.27 1.57 0.61
N ALA A 12 18.45 1.36 0.02
CA ALA A 12 19.66 2.08 0.40
C ALA A 12 19.53 3.58 0.14
N TRP A 13 18.97 3.98 -1.00
CA TRP A 13 18.68 5.38 -1.32
C TRP A 13 17.74 6.01 -0.30
N ALA A 14 16.61 5.37 0.02
CA ALA A 14 15.63 5.90 0.98
C ALA A 14 16.23 6.09 2.38
N ASN A 15 17.09 5.16 2.81
CA ASN A 15 17.81 5.27 4.08
C ASN A 15 18.81 6.44 4.08
N GLU A 16 19.54 6.65 2.98
CA GLU A 16 20.45 7.79 2.80
C GLU A 16 19.66 9.12 2.87
N GLN A 17 18.58 9.25 2.10
CA GLN A 17 17.74 10.44 2.09
C GLN A 17 17.13 10.73 3.47
N ALA A 18 16.66 9.70 4.17
CA ALA A 18 16.13 9.85 5.53
C ALA A 18 17.21 10.28 6.53
N ALA A 19 18.46 9.82 6.38
CA ALA A 19 19.58 10.27 7.21
C ALA A 19 19.92 11.75 6.94
N LEU A 20 19.97 12.16 5.67
CA LEU A 20 20.21 13.55 5.27
C LEU A 20 19.13 14.49 5.81
N LEU A 21 17.84 14.12 5.66
CA LEU A 21 16.70 14.85 6.23
C LEU A 21 16.83 15.02 7.75
N ARG A 22 17.11 13.93 8.48
CA ARG A 22 17.27 13.98 9.96
C ARG A 22 18.46 14.82 10.41
N SER A 23 19.51 14.89 9.59
CA SER A 23 20.70 15.71 9.86
C SER A 23 20.56 17.18 9.43
N GLY A 24 19.43 17.57 8.84
CA GLY A 24 19.17 18.94 8.37
C GLY A 24 19.93 19.33 7.09
N LYS A 25 20.52 18.36 6.39
CA LYS A 25 21.30 18.57 5.16
C LYS A 25 20.41 18.69 3.92
N LEU A 26 19.50 19.67 3.94
CA LEU A 26 18.48 19.86 2.90
C LEU A 26 19.05 20.23 1.51
N SER A 27 20.31 20.65 1.42
CA SER A 27 20.98 20.89 0.15
C SER A 27 21.48 19.62 -0.54
N GLU A 28 21.56 18.51 0.20
CA GLU A 28 22.09 17.22 -0.28
C GLU A 28 20.99 16.21 -0.63
N ILE A 29 19.71 16.54 -0.36
CA ILE A 29 18.58 15.63 -0.60
C ILE A 29 18.07 15.73 -2.05
N ASP A 30 17.56 14.62 -2.55
CA ASP A 30 16.90 14.52 -3.85
C ASP A 30 15.41 14.89 -3.70
N ILE A 31 15.12 16.20 -3.73
CA ILE A 31 13.79 16.77 -3.42
C ILE A 31 12.74 16.24 -4.38
N GLU A 32 13.03 16.25 -5.68
CA GLU A 32 12.14 15.80 -6.73
C GLU A 32 11.73 14.34 -6.51
N LYS A 33 12.71 13.47 -6.24
CA LYS A 33 12.41 12.05 -6.07
C LYS A 33 11.69 11.74 -4.75
N ILE A 34 12.00 12.47 -3.68
CA ILE A 34 11.26 12.39 -2.42
C ILE A 34 9.80 12.81 -2.61
N ALA A 35 9.54 13.88 -3.37
CA ALA A 35 8.18 14.33 -3.66
C ALA A 35 7.38 13.26 -4.44
N GLU A 36 7.99 12.67 -5.46
CA GLU A 36 7.39 11.54 -6.20
C GLU A 36 7.01 10.38 -5.27
N GLU A 37 7.92 9.96 -4.39
CA GLU A 37 7.66 8.87 -3.44
C GLU A 37 6.51 9.20 -2.47
N ILE A 38 6.44 10.44 -1.98
CA ILE A 38 5.34 10.88 -1.09
C ILE A 38 3.99 10.85 -1.83
N GLU A 39 3.95 11.30 -3.08
CA GLU A 39 2.74 11.23 -3.91
C GLU A 39 2.32 9.78 -4.18
N ASP A 40 3.30 8.89 -4.38
CA ASP A 40 3.06 7.49 -4.69
C ASP A 40 2.58 6.67 -3.49
N VAL A 41 2.95 7.05 -2.25
CA VAL A 41 2.41 6.44 -1.02
C VAL A 41 0.88 6.57 -0.98
N GLY A 42 0.33 7.75 -1.31
CA GLY A 42 -1.12 7.94 -1.35
C GLY A 42 -1.79 7.05 -2.40
N LYS A 43 -1.16 6.92 -3.57
CA LYS A 43 -1.65 6.06 -4.68
C LYS A 43 -1.54 4.57 -4.35
N SER A 44 -0.52 4.12 -3.61
CA SER A 44 -0.39 2.72 -3.23
C SER A 44 -1.47 2.30 -2.24
N GLU A 45 -1.76 3.12 -1.23
CA GLU A 45 -2.83 2.86 -0.26
C GLU A 45 -4.21 2.78 -0.93
N GLN A 46 -4.50 3.69 -1.87
CA GLN A 46 -5.73 3.65 -2.67
C GLN A 46 -5.84 2.37 -3.52
N ARG A 47 -4.77 2.00 -4.22
CA ARG A 47 -4.73 0.78 -5.06
C ARG A 47 -4.91 -0.48 -4.23
N GLU A 48 -4.30 -0.55 -3.06
CA GLU A 48 -4.44 -1.69 -2.16
C GLU A 48 -5.86 -1.85 -1.65
N LEU A 49 -6.50 -0.76 -1.19
CA LEU A 49 -7.91 -0.78 -0.79
C LEU A 49 -8.82 -1.24 -1.93
N ALA A 50 -8.62 -0.70 -3.14
CA ALA A 50 -9.38 -1.07 -4.33
C ALA A 50 -9.22 -2.56 -4.68
N SER A 51 -7.99 -3.09 -4.59
CA SER A 51 -7.68 -4.51 -4.80
C SER A 51 -8.42 -5.40 -3.79
N ARG A 52 -8.34 -5.08 -2.49
CA ARG A 52 -9.02 -5.82 -1.42
C ARG A 52 -10.54 -5.82 -1.60
N MET A 53 -11.12 -4.67 -1.92
CA MET A 53 -12.54 -4.52 -2.21
C MET A 53 -12.97 -5.34 -3.43
N THR A 54 -12.16 -5.34 -4.48
CA THR A 54 -12.42 -6.15 -5.69
C THR A 54 -12.51 -7.64 -5.34
N VAL A 55 -11.53 -8.16 -4.59
CA VAL A 55 -11.53 -9.56 -4.15
C VAL A 55 -12.72 -9.87 -3.25
N LEU A 56 -13.05 -8.97 -2.31
CA LEU A 56 -14.18 -9.12 -1.41
C LEU A 56 -15.51 -9.20 -2.17
N ILE A 57 -15.77 -8.24 -3.06
CA ILE A 57 -16.99 -8.19 -3.87
C ILE A 57 -17.10 -9.45 -4.74
N ALA A 58 -16.02 -9.86 -5.40
CA ALA A 58 -16.00 -11.07 -6.21
C ALA A 58 -16.38 -12.32 -5.39
N HIS A 59 -15.84 -12.46 -4.17
CA HIS A 59 -16.17 -13.60 -3.30
C HIS A 59 -17.58 -13.53 -2.72
N LEU A 60 -18.09 -12.34 -2.41
CA LEU A 60 -19.49 -12.17 -1.97
C LEU A 60 -20.47 -12.53 -3.09
N LEU A 61 -20.17 -12.16 -4.34
CA LEU A 61 -20.96 -12.55 -5.51
C LEU A 61 -20.92 -14.07 -5.73
N LYS A 62 -19.73 -14.68 -5.70
CA LYS A 62 -19.58 -16.14 -5.75
C LYS A 62 -20.37 -16.82 -4.63
N TRP A 63 -20.30 -16.29 -3.41
CA TRP A 63 -21.05 -16.81 -2.27
C TRP A 63 -22.56 -16.75 -2.48
N LYS A 64 -23.07 -15.63 -2.99
CA LYS A 64 -24.50 -15.43 -3.26
C LYS A 64 -25.03 -16.36 -4.36
N TYR A 65 -24.31 -16.46 -5.48
CA TYR A 65 -24.81 -17.12 -6.69
C TYR A 65 -24.31 -18.54 -6.92
N GLN A 66 -23.34 -19.03 -6.14
CA GLN A 66 -22.79 -20.39 -6.25
C GLN A 66 -22.87 -21.14 -4.90
N PRO A 67 -24.07 -21.36 -4.34
CA PRO A 67 -24.23 -21.96 -3.01
C PRO A 67 -23.60 -23.35 -2.88
N ALA A 68 -23.65 -24.16 -3.94
CA ALA A 68 -23.04 -25.49 -3.99
C ALA A 68 -21.50 -25.49 -3.88
N ARG A 69 -20.85 -24.34 -4.12
CA ARG A 69 -19.38 -24.18 -4.07
C ARG A 69 -18.91 -23.45 -2.82
N ARG A 70 -19.82 -23.12 -1.90
CA ARG A 70 -19.46 -22.53 -0.62
C ARG A 70 -18.59 -23.50 0.16
N GLY A 71 -17.56 -22.96 0.79
CA GLY A 71 -16.65 -23.73 1.61
C GLY A 71 -15.83 -22.82 2.51
N THR A 72 -15.10 -23.46 3.42
CA THR A 72 -14.28 -22.80 4.43
C THR A 72 -13.23 -21.86 3.81
N SER A 73 -12.70 -22.19 2.64
CA SER A 73 -11.76 -21.33 1.90
C SER A 73 -12.37 -19.99 1.49
N TRP A 74 -13.59 -19.99 0.92
CA TRP A 74 -14.26 -18.75 0.50
C TRP A 74 -14.68 -17.91 1.71
N GLU A 75 -15.18 -18.57 2.76
CA GLU A 75 -15.55 -17.89 4.00
C GLU A 75 -14.34 -17.20 4.65
N ARG A 76 -13.19 -17.90 4.71
CA ARG A 76 -11.93 -17.33 5.22
C ARG A 76 -11.48 -16.14 4.39
N THR A 77 -11.58 -16.23 3.06
CA THR A 77 -11.22 -15.12 2.16
C THR A 77 -12.10 -13.90 2.41
N ILE A 78 -13.42 -14.08 2.53
CA ILE A 78 -14.36 -12.99 2.82
C ILE A 78 -14.03 -12.35 4.18
N LYS A 79 -13.81 -13.15 5.23
CA LYS A 79 -13.46 -12.64 6.57
C LYS A 79 -12.14 -11.87 6.55
N ALA A 80 -11.12 -12.43 5.90
CA ALA A 80 -9.81 -11.78 5.77
C ALA A 80 -9.94 -10.43 5.04
N GLN A 81 -10.55 -10.40 3.86
CA GLN A 81 -10.67 -9.17 3.09
C GLN A 81 -11.51 -8.11 3.83
N ARG A 82 -12.57 -8.49 4.53
CA ARG A 82 -13.32 -7.54 5.38
C ARG A 82 -12.46 -6.95 6.49
N LYS A 83 -11.68 -7.77 7.18
CA LYS A 83 -10.78 -7.31 8.25
C LYS A 83 -9.76 -6.32 7.70
N GLU A 84 -9.12 -6.67 6.59
CA GLU A 84 -8.07 -5.84 6.00
C GLU A 84 -8.62 -4.53 5.42
N VAL A 85 -9.80 -4.55 4.78
CA VAL A 85 -10.48 -3.30 4.35
C VAL A 85 -10.76 -2.39 5.55
N LEU A 86 -11.28 -2.94 6.65
CA LEU A 86 -11.53 -2.14 7.86
C LEU A 86 -10.25 -1.59 8.47
N TYR A 87 -9.17 -2.36 8.42
CA TYR A 87 -7.85 -1.91 8.87
C TYR A 87 -7.33 -0.75 8.00
N SER A 88 -7.33 -0.90 6.67
CA SER A 88 -6.91 0.17 5.75
C SER A 88 -7.70 1.46 5.94
N LEU A 89 -9.04 1.38 6.11
CA LEU A 89 -9.88 2.56 6.36
C LEU A 89 -9.69 3.18 7.75
N LYS A 90 -9.09 2.45 8.71
CA LYS A 90 -8.73 2.96 10.03
C LYS A 90 -7.39 3.69 9.98
N GLU A 91 -6.40 3.11 9.33
CA GLU A 91 -5.06 3.70 9.16
C GLU A 91 -5.10 4.93 8.25
N SER A 92 -5.95 4.90 7.22
CA SER A 92 -6.12 5.97 6.23
C SER A 92 -7.58 6.43 6.14
N PRO A 93 -8.10 7.21 7.12
CA PRO A 93 -9.51 7.63 7.14
C PRO A 93 -9.96 8.44 5.92
N SER A 94 -9.03 9.08 5.21
CA SER A 94 -9.28 9.82 3.96
C SER A 94 -9.69 8.92 2.79
N LEU A 95 -9.57 7.59 2.92
CA LEU A 95 -9.99 6.62 1.92
C LEU A 95 -11.47 6.18 2.03
N LYS A 96 -12.20 6.68 3.04
CA LYS A 96 -13.63 6.36 3.24
C LYS A 96 -14.55 7.08 2.26
#